data_AF-A0A7V9J2X0-F1
#
_entry.id   AF-A0A7V9J2X0-F1
#
_cell.length_a   1.000
_cell.length_b   1.000
_cell.length_c   1.000
_cell.angle_alpha   90.00
_cell.angle_beta   90.00
_cell.angle_gamma   90.00
#
_symmetry.space_group_name_H-M   'P 1'
#
loop_
_entity.id
_entity.type
_entity.pdbx_description
1 polymer ?
#
loop_
_entity_poly.entity_id
_entity_poly.type
_entity_poly.pdbx_seq_one_letter_code
_entity_poly.pdbx_strand_id
1 'polypeptide(L)' 'MISTHPKPTNLEFPTADGNLAMYDGDKLIWSTNTAGNPGAELTLTPEGELQIVKGGTTLWSSKGAK' A
#
# COMPACT_ATOMS: atom_id res chain seq x y z
N MET A 1 -25.80 -20.26 -12.83
CA MET A 1 -25.79 -19.39 -11.63
C MET A 1 -24.64 -18.42 -11.79
N ILE A 2 -24.90 -17.11 -11.79
CA ILE A 2 -23.85 -16.09 -11.90
C ILE A 2 -23.50 -15.70 -10.46
N SER A 3 -22.29 -15.98 -10.02
CA SER A 3 -21.82 -15.68 -8.67
C SER A 3 -21.61 -14.17 -8.54
N THR A 4 -22.54 -13.44 -7.91
CA THR A 4 -22.45 -11.99 -7.68
C THR A 4 -21.71 -11.64 -6.39
N HIS A 5 -20.69 -12.42 -5.98
CA HIS A 5 -19.94 -12.06 -4.78
C HIS A 5 -19.23 -10.73 -5.06
N PRO A 6 -19.54 -9.63 -4.34
CA PRO A 6 -18.72 -8.44 -4.43
C PRO A 6 -17.30 -8.86 -4.07
N LYS A 7 -16.34 -8.55 -4.96
CA LYS A 7 -14.93 -8.79 -4.66
C LYS A 7 -14.61 -8.08 -3.34
N PRO A 8 -13.96 -8.75 -2.38
CA PRO A 8 -13.70 -8.16 -1.07
C PRO A 8 -12.83 -6.91 -1.18
N THR A 9 -12.99 -5.99 -0.22
CA THR A 9 -12.06 -4.87 -0.08
C THR A 9 -10.69 -5.42 0.32
N ASN A 10 -9.67 -5.16 -0.49
CA ASN A 10 -8.33 -5.67 -0.30
C ASN A 10 -7.31 -4.53 -0.16
N LEU A 11 -6.32 -4.75 0.70
CA LEU A 11 -5.11 -3.93 0.79
C LEU A 11 -3.98 -4.66 0.08
N GLU A 12 -3.39 -4.03 -0.93
CA GLU A 12 -2.38 -4.63 -1.79
C GLU A 12 -1.10 -3.78 -1.79
N PHE A 13 0.06 -4.44 -1.73
CA PHE A 13 1.38 -3.83 -1.88
C PHE A 13 2.19 -4.56 -2.96
N PRO A 14 2.02 -4.22 -4.25
CA PRO A 14 2.81 -4.82 -5.32
C PRO A 14 4.25 -4.30 -5.24
N THR A 15 5.21 -5.20 -4.99
CA THR A 15 6.64 -4.85 -4.87
C THR A 15 7.24 -4.30 -6.17
N ALA A 16 6.62 -4.61 -7.32
CA ALA A 16 6.98 -4.06 -8.62
C ALA A 16 6.69 -2.55 -8.72
N ASP A 17 5.63 -2.07 -8.07
CA ASP A 17 5.18 -0.68 -8.18
C ASP A 17 5.60 0.15 -6.95
N GLY A 18 5.72 -0.50 -5.78
CA GLY A 18 6.09 0.16 -4.52
C GLY A 18 4.97 1.00 -3.92
N ASN A 19 3.71 0.69 -4.25
CA ASN A 19 2.53 1.42 -3.79
C ASN A 19 1.68 0.57 -2.86
N LEU A 20 1.28 1.12 -1.72
CA LEU A 20 0.24 0.52 -0.87
C LEU A 20 -1.10 1.11 -1.29
N ALA A 21 -2.00 0.26 -1.76
CA ALA A 21 -3.28 0.67 -2.30
C ALA A 21 -4.41 -0.19 -1.76
N MET A 22 -5.55 0.45 -1.47
CA MET A 22 -6.77 -0.21 -1.07
C MET A 22 -7.75 -0.20 -2.23
N TYR A 23 -8.33 -1.37 -2.51
CA TYR A 23 -9.29 -1.58 -3.59
C TYR A 23 -10.61 -2.10 -3.05
N ASP A 24 -11.72 -1.65 -3.64
CA ASP A 24 -13.05 -2.25 -3.50
C ASP A 24 -13.39 -2.93 -4.83
N GLY A 25 -13.15 -4.23 -4.90
CA GLY A 25 -13.05 -4.95 -6.17
C GLY A 25 -11.94 -4.39 -7.07
N ASP A 26 -12.29 -3.91 -8.27
CA ASP A 26 -11.32 -3.33 -9.21
C ASP A 26 -11.19 -1.80 -9.05
N LYS A 27 -11.92 -1.20 -8.10
CA LYS A 27 -11.91 0.25 -7.86
C LYS A 27 -10.85 0.62 -6.84
N LEU A 28 -9.88 1.42 -7.23
CA LEU A 28 -8.95 2.07 -6.29
C LEU A 28 -9.72 3.06 -5.40
N ILE A 29 -9.65 2.87 -4.07
CA ILE A 29 -10.32 3.75 -3.10
C ILE A 29 -9.36 4.59 -2.27
N TRP A 30 -8.11 4.15 -2.09
CA TRP A 30 -7.06 4.92 -1.43
C TRP A 30 -5.67 4.41 -1.82
N SER A 31 -4.65 5.28 -1.80
CA SER A 31 -3.26 4.85 -1.93
C SER A 31 -2.26 5.78 -1.23
N THR A 32 -1.06 5.28 -0.97
CA THR A 32 0.08 6.07 -0.48
C THR A 32 0.70 6.98 -1.53
N ASN A 33 0.32 6.82 -2.80
CA ASN A 33 0.89 7.54 -3.94
C ASN A 33 2.42 7.38 -4.08
N THR A 34 2.93 6.20 -3.73
CA THR A 34 4.37 5.87 -3.82
C THR A 34 4.71 5.02 -5.04
N ALA A 35 3.78 4.88 -6.00
CA ALA A 35 4.00 4.16 -7.24
C ALA A 35 5.23 4.67 -8.01
N GLY A 36 5.90 3.79 -8.75
CA GLY A 36 7.16 4.09 -9.45
C GLY A 36 8.41 3.86 -8.61
N ASN A 37 8.26 3.20 -7.45
CA ASN A 37 9.36 2.88 -6.54
C ASN A 37 9.55 1.36 -6.43
N PRO A 38 9.98 0.67 -7.50
CA PRO A 38 10.27 -0.77 -7.44
C PRO A 38 11.33 -1.05 -6.38
N GLY A 39 11.14 -2.15 -5.65
CA GLY A 39 12.00 -2.55 -4.54
C GLY A 39 11.79 -1.73 -3.26
N ALA A 40 10.73 -0.91 -3.18
CA ALA A 40 10.29 -0.38 -1.90
C ALA A 40 9.70 -1.50 -1.03
N GLU A 41 9.87 -1.37 0.27
CA GLU A 41 9.44 -2.31 1.29
C GLU A 41 8.36 -1.66 2.15
N LEU A 42 7.33 -2.45 2.50
CA LEU A 42 6.33 -2.08 3.48
C LEU A 42 6.75 -2.61 4.85
N THR A 43 7.04 -1.72 5.79
CA THR A 43 7.59 -2.07 7.11
C THR A 43 6.69 -1.56 8.22
N LEU A 44 6.41 -2.43 9.20
CA LEU A 44 5.79 -2.04 10.47
C LEU A 44 6.89 -1.90 11.53
N THR A 45 7.09 -0.68 12.04
CA THR A 45 8.12 -0.43 13.05
C THR A 45 7.67 -0.89 14.45
N PRO A 46 8.60 -1.10 15.40
CA PRO A 46 8.26 -1.42 16.80
C PRO A 46 7.36 -0.37 17.47
N GLU A 47 7.39 0.87 17.00
CA GLU A 47 6.58 2.00 17.50
C GLU A 47 5.19 2.09 16.83
N GLY A 48 4.77 1.04 16.10
CA GLY A 48 3.44 0.93 15.50
C GLY A 48 3.25 1.82 14.27
N GLU A 49 4.33 2.16 13.57
CA GLU A 49 4.27 2.99 12.36
C GLU A 49 4.38 2.13 11.11
N LEU A 50 3.48 2.35 10.16
CA LEU A 50 3.57 1.73 8.84
C LEU A 50 4.35 2.67 7.92
N GLN A 51 5.44 2.17 7.34
CA GLN A 51 6.32 2.94 6.47
C GLN A 51 6.49 2.24 5.12
N ILE A 52 6.63 3.04 4.07
CA ILE A 52 7.16 2.58 2.78
C ILE A 52 8.59 3.10 2.68
N VAL A 53 9.56 2.19 2.61
CA VAL A 53 10.99 2.50 2.64
C VAL A 53 11.66 1.96 1.39
N LYS A 54 12.57 2.73 0.79
CA LYS A 54 13.41 2.28 -0.33
C LYS A 54 14.86 2.62 -0.07
N GLY A 55 15.72 1.61 0.00
CA GLY A 55 17.17 1.80 0.22
C GLY A 55 17.47 2.63 1.47
N GLY A 56 16.67 2.46 2.54
CA GLY A 56 16.80 3.22 3.79
C GLY A 56 16.12 4.61 3.80
N THR A 57 15.52 5.06 2.70
CA THR A 57 14.75 6.31 2.64
C THR A 57 13.27 6.06 2.82
N THR A 58 12.62 6.74 3.77
CA THR A 58 11.16 6.70 3.94
C THR A 58 10.46 7.53 2.87
N LEU A 59 9.64 6.89 2.06
CA LEU A 59 8.82 7.53 1.02
C LEU A 59 7.45 7.97 1.56
N TRP A 60 6.92 7.23 2.53
CA TRP A 60 5.64 7.52 3.17
C TRP A 60 5.59 6.94 4.59
N SER A 61 4.81 7.58 5.47
CA SER A 61 4.55 7.15 6.84
C SER A 61 3.07 7.31 7.20
N SER A 62 2.52 6.33 7.91
CA SER A 62 1.15 6.38 8.46
C SER A 62 0.96 7.44 9.53
N LYS A 63 2.05 7.98 10.10
CA LYS A 63 1.99 9.11 11.04
C LYS A 63 1.96 10.47 10.34
N GLY A 64 2.05 10.50 9.00
CA GLY A 64 2.18 11.73 8.23
C GLY A 64 3.61 12.29 8.26
N ALA A 65 3.83 13.40 7.57
CA ALA A 65 5.07 14.16 7.74
C ALA A 65 5.13 14.72 9.18
N LYS A 66 6.33 14.76 9.78
CA LYS A 66 6.54 15.55 11.00
C LYS A 66 6.19 17.01 10.80
#